data_AF-A0A2G8LFB7-F1
#
_entry.id   AF-A0A2G8LFB7-F1
#
_cell.length_a   1.000
_cell.length_b   1.000
_cell.length_c   1.000
_cell.angle_alpha   90.00
_cell.angle_beta   90.00
_cell.angle_gamma   90.00
#
_symmetry.space_group_name_H-M   'P 1'
#
loop_
_entity.id
_entity.type
_entity.pdbx_description
1 polymer ?
#
loop_
_entity_poly.entity_id
_entity_poly.type
_entity_poly.pdbx_seq_one_letter_code
_entity_poly.pdbx_strand_id
1 'polypeptide(L)'
;MKAIIIVILLIYLRQTVSQECELCDGPCSCSSSYLNCHNLNLTSALSCTDPPKKINFSDNKLEIINWDFFANSTAQNQYCYNDFRNNAITASTGTYRTNQCFSVTLDLSYNALQELPLGFFETDSGGEELDSFSFHFNNNRIRNIARGSIIVHNRINRLFMYLQNNEISYIPSGAFDLHVSGTFTLYLRDNYIGSLSNTGFSHLLEISSLHYFLFFDNNNITTMEYTEELALLKSNISVMIYLNDNPIVCDCNLRWIADTNSSIRQAIQATGLPFAPRCNTPDIFKEHTLMSLFPQNFTCPPKLDPNATLNIQAISGKQLSLRCPFAKADPQVEFYDWVFTPSNPPPSPISGWDIQFATTTKTDQLIINNFSSEGIFKCTPLFPTSSLSVDINVSFYNSHEILNKDKYQQESSVFLIVLISLTCFILALLTALVIVIANYCRLLRKVKVKNTKGCPRPPPSKAKKG
;
A
#
# COMPACT_ATOMS: atom_id res chain seq x y z
N MET A 1 41.14 54.35 42.27
CA MET A 1 39.81 54.50 41.65
C MET A 1 39.78 54.11 40.17
N LYS A 2 40.58 54.72 39.27
CA LYS A 2 40.60 54.36 37.84
C LYS A 2 40.94 52.89 37.54
N ALA A 3 41.90 52.29 38.26
CA ALA A 3 42.26 50.88 38.10
C ALA A 3 41.15 49.91 38.53
N ILE A 4 40.40 50.24 39.59
CA ILE A 4 39.28 49.43 40.09
C ILE A 4 38.11 49.47 39.10
N ILE A 5 37.84 50.64 38.49
CA ILE A 5 36.82 50.80 37.45
C ILE A 5 37.18 49.99 36.20
N ILE A 6 38.46 49.95 35.78
CA ILE A 6 38.90 49.13 34.65
C ILE A 6 38.78 47.63 34.95
N VAL A 7 39.13 47.18 36.15
CA VAL A 7 38.96 45.77 36.55
C VAL A 7 37.49 45.39 36.62
N ILE A 8 36.62 46.25 37.15
CA ILE A 8 35.18 46.02 37.16
C ILE A 8 34.61 46.03 35.73
N LEU A 9 35.02 46.95 34.86
CA LEU A 9 34.63 46.97 33.45
C LEU A 9 35.12 45.73 32.70
N LEU A 10 36.35 45.24 32.97
CA LEU A 10 36.87 44.01 32.37
C LEU A 10 36.14 42.77 32.90
N ILE A 11 35.78 42.73 34.18
CA ILE A 11 34.95 41.66 34.77
C ILE A 11 33.53 41.72 34.19
N TYR A 12 32.95 42.91 34.05
CA TYR A 12 31.62 43.11 33.46
C TYR A 12 31.61 42.77 31.97
N LEU A 13 32.63 43.19 31.21
CA LEU A 13 32.83 42.84 29.79
C LEU A 13 33.08 41.34 29.61
N ARG A 14 33.76 40.68 30.56
CA ARG A 14 33.97 39.23 30.58
C ARG A 14 32.71 38.45 30.99
N GLN A 15 31.82 39.05 31.78
CA GLN A 15 30.50 38.50 32.13
C GLN A 15 29.44 38.73 31.06
N THR A 16 29.59 39.73 30.18
CA THR A 16 28.67 39.97 29.05
C THR A 16 28.95 39.10 27.81
N VAL A 17 29.89 38.18 27.89
CA VAL A 17 30.12 37.15 26.86
C VAL A 17 29.92 35.78 27.50
N SER A 18 28.69 35.46 27.90
CA SER A 18 28.35 34.06 28.12
C SER A 18 28.27 33.42 26.72
N GLN A 19 29.29 32.65 26.34
CA GLN A 19 29.19 31.80 25.16
C GLN A 19 28.17 30.70 25.47
N GLU A 20 27.00 30.73 24.81
CA GLU A 20 25.91 29.76 24.98
C GLU A 20 26.38 28.30 24.85
N CYS A 21 27.53 28.05 24.23
CA CYS A 21 28.07 26.73 23.95
C CYS A 21 29.20 26.28 24.91
N GLU A 22 29.64 27.10 25.89
CA GLU A 22 30.73 26.74 26.84
C GLU A 22 30.32 25.63 27.84
N LEU A 23 29.08 25.16 27.80
CA LEU A 23 28.50 24.12 28.68
C LEU A 23 28.53 22.71 28.08
N CYS A 24 29.31 22.52 27.01
CA CYS A 24 29.57 21.24 26.36
C CYS A 24 31.00 20.77 26.65
N ASP A 25 31.15 19.65 27.37
CA ASP A 25 32.46 19.04 27.62
C ASP A 25 32.94 18.28 26.38
N GLY A 26 34.09 18.64 25.82
CA GLY A 26 34.70 17.88 24.72
C GLY A 26 35.66 18.68 23.84
N PRO A 27 36.17 18.07 22.75
CA PRO A 27 37.16 18.68 21.86
C PRO A 27 36.55 19.68 20.86
N CYS A 28 35.27 20.03 20.99
CA CYS A 28 34.56 20.87 20.04
C CYS A 28 34.88 22.35 20.23
N SER A 29 34.75 23.11 19.14
CA SER A 29 34.91 24.57 19.15
C SER A 29 33.56 25.26 19.24
N CYS A 30 33.50 26.32 20.02
CA CYS A 30 32.30 27.10 20.29
C CYS A 30 32.46 28.51 19.71
N SER A 31 31.48 28.96 18.93
CA SER A 31 31.43 30.33 18.40
C SER A 31 30.03 30.90 18.54
N SER A 32 29.82 31.76 19.53
CA SER A 32 28.50 32.33 19.87
C SER A 32 27.49 31.21 20.16
N SER A 33 26.54 30.96 19.25
CA SER A 33 25.49 29.94 19.34
C SER A 33 25.71 28.75 18.40
N TYR A 34 26.94 28.55 17.91
CA TYR A 34 27.31 27.44 17.03
C TYR A 34 28.34 26.53 17.70
N LEU A 35 27.98 25.26 17.86
CA LEU A 35 28.88 24.21 18.34
C LEU A 35 29.42 23.42 17.14
N ASN A 36 30.74 23.48 16.92
CA ASN A 36 31.41 22.78 15.83
C ASN A 36 32.29 21.65 16.35
N CYS A 37 31.87 20.44 16.03
CA CYS A 37 32.49 19.15 16.34
C CYS A 37 32.92 18.38 15.08
N HIS A 38 33.03 19.05 13.93
CA HIS A 38 33.33 18.42 12.65
C HIS A 38 34.71 17.75 12.62
N ASN A 39 34.78 16.52 12.07
CA ASN A 39 36.04 15.81 11.80
C ASN A 39 36.96 15.63 13.02
N LEU A 40 36.38 15.24 14.15
CA LEU A 40 37.10 15.02 15.41
C LEU A 40 37.24 13.54 15.78
N ASN A 41 36.87 12.62 14.88
CA ASN A 41 36.84 11.17 15.10
C ASN A 41 35.98 10.74 16.31
N LEU A 42 34.92 11.49 16.63
CA LEU A 42 34.02 11.20 17.76
C LEU A 42 33.22 9.93 17.50
N THR A 43 33.09 9.07 18.52
CA THR A 43 32.28 7.84 18.47
C THR A 43 30.94 7.97 19.22
N SER A 44 30.77 9.02 20.02
CA SER A 44 29.53 9.35 20.72
C SER A 44 29.30 10.86 20.70
N ALA A 45 28.04 11.27 20.77
CA ALA A 45 27.69 12.68 21.02
C ALA A 45 28.24 13.13 22.38
N LEU A 46 28.49 14.43 22.53
CA LEU A 46 28.97 15.02 23.78
C LEU A 46 27.84 15.16 24.81
N SER A 47 28.20 15.24 26.09
CA SER A 47 27.29 15.68 27.14
C SER A 47 27.28 17.20 27.20
N CYS A 48 26.12 17.81 26.94
CA CYS A 48 25.92 19.26 27.01
C CYS A 48 24.78 19.56 28.00
N THR A 49 25.00 20.52 28.89
CA THR A 49 23.96 20.93 29.85
C THR A 49 22.88 21.80 29.18
N ASP A 50 23.28 22.64 28.21
CA ASP A 50 22.41 23.46 27.37
C ASP A 50 23.01 23.53 25.96
N PRO A 51 22.66 22.59 25.06
CA PRO A 51 23.23 22.60 23.72
C PRO A 51 22.61 23.69 22.84
N PRO A 52 23.42 24.35 22.00
CA PRO A 52 22.89 25.31 21.02
C PRO A 52 22.02 24.61 19.98
N LYS A 53 21.15 25.36 19.30
CA LYS A 53 20.34 24.83 18.19
C LYS A 53 21.06 24.79 16.84
N LYS A 54 22.31 25.29 16.78
CA LYS A 54 23.18 25.17 15.61
C LYS A 54 24.39 24.30 15.95
N ILE A 55 24.42 23.10 15.42
CA ILE A 55 25.43 22.09 15.73
C ILE A 55 25.96 21.44 14.47
N ASN A 56 27.26 21.18 14.47
CA ASN A 56 27.90 20.40 13.42
C ASN A 56 28.71 19.25 14.02
N PHE A 57 28.18 18.04 13.90
CA PHE A 57 28.81 16.76 14.22
C PHE A 57 29.23 15.98 12.95
N SER A 58 29.30 16.63 11.79
CA SER A 58 29.64 15.96 10.53
C SER A 58 31.04 15.32 10.53
N ASP A 59 31.20 14.30 9.69
CA ASP A 59 32.49 13.63 9.43
C ASP A 59 33.11 13.01 10.70
N ASN A 60 32.28 12.33 11.49
CA ASN A 60 32.70 11.61 12.69
C ASN A 60 32.39 10.10 12.55
N LYS A 61 32.34 9.38 13.67
CA LYS A 61 32.10 7.92 13.75
C LYS A 61 30.94 7.62 14.70
N LEU A 62 29.97 8.53 14.79
CA LEU A 62 28.80 8.35 15.64
C LEU A 62 27.96 7.19 15.12
N GLU A 63 27.53 6.28 16.00
CA GLU A 63 26.70 5.11 15.61
C GLU A 63 25.22 5.27 15.98
N ILE A 64 24.91 6.08 16.99
CA ILE A 64 23.57 6.30 17.51
C ILE A 64 23.41 7.79 17.86
N ILE A 65 22.23 8.35 17.59
CA ILE A 65 21.83 9.66 18.09
C ILE A 65 20.80 9.51 19.22
N ASN A 66 20.98 10.25 20.31
CA ASN A 66 19.92 10.47 21.28
C ASN A 66 19.42 11.92 21.18
N TRP A 67 18.17 12.09 20.76
CA TRP A 67 17.55 13.40 20.57
C TRP A 67 17.22 14.13 21.86
N ASP A 68 17.14 13.42 23.00
CA ASP A 68 16.93 14.03 24.31
C ASP A 68 18.07 15.00 24.68
N PHE A 69 19.20 14.88 24.01
CA PHE A 69 20.26 15.89 23.99
C PHE A 69 19.71 17.31 23.79
N PHE A 70 18.70 17.52 22.92
CA PHE A 70 18.15 18.84 22.62
C PHE A 70 17.03 19.31 23.58
N ALA A 71 16.64 18.50 24.58
CA ALA A 71 15.45 18.73 25.38
C ALA A 71 15.51 20.01 26.24
N ASN A 72 16.70 20.43 26.68
CA ASN A 72 16.89 21.56 27.59
C ASN A 72 17.29 22.87 26.89
N SER A 73 17.37 22.88 25.55
CA SER A 73 17.89 24.02 24.81
C SER A 73 16.97 25.23 24.89
N THR A 74 17.49 26.36 25.38
CA THR A 74 16.71 27.59 25.63
C THR A 74 16.67 28.58 24.46
N ALA A 75 17.32 28.27 23.34
CA ALA A 75 17.43 29.19 22.20
C ALA A 75 16.10 29.38 21.46
N GLN A 76 15.50 30.57 21.60
CA GLN A 76 14.19 30.94 21.03
C GLN A 76 14.28 31.69 19.70
N ASN A 77 13.32 31.44 18.80
CA ASN A 77 13.08 32.17 17.55
C ASN A 77 14.29 32.25 16.60
N GLN A 78 14.97 31.12 16.39
CA GLN A 78 16.15 31.06 15.54
C GLN A 78 16.03 30.02 14.42
N TYR A 79 16.91 30.16 13.44
CA TYR A 79 17.23 29.11 12.48
C TYR A 79 17.99 27.99 13.19
N CYS A 80 17.41 26.81 13.20
CA CYS A 80 17.99 25.63 13.82
C CYS A 80 18.65 24.77 12.75
N TYR A 81 19.92 24.45 12.95
CA TYR A 81 20.76 23.78 11.96
C TYR A 81 21.56 22.69 12.64
N ASN A 82 21.22 21.44 12.40
CA ASN A 82 21.88 20.31 13.02
C ASN A 82 22.42 19.39 11.95
N ASP A 83 23.74 19.32 11.85
CA ASP A 83 24.47 18.57 10.82
C ASP A 83 25.16 17.37 11.44
N PHE A 84 24.71 16.18 11.06
CA PHE A 84 25.20 14.87 11.48
C PHE A 84 25.61 14.03 10.27
N ARG A 85 25.88 14.64 9.11
CA ARG A 85 26.23 13.92 7.88
C ARG A 85 27.56 13.16 8.02
N ASN A 86 27.79 12.16 7.16
CA ASN A 86 29.05 11.41 7.10
C ASN A 86 29.45 10.82 8.47
N ASN A 87 28.54 10.08 9.08
CA ASN A 87 28.79 9.33 10.32
C ASN A 87 28.50 7.84 10.08
N ALA A 88 28.43 7.04 11.14
CA ALA A 88 28.05 5.63 11.11
C ALA A 88 26.66 5.40 11.74
N ILE A 89 25.78 6.42 11.72
CA ILE A 89 24.54 6.40 12.51
C ILE A 89 23.59 5.36 11.93
N THR A 90 23.18 4.40 12.76
CA THR A 90 22.26 3.32 12.38
C THR A 90 20.87 3.46 13.00
N ALA A 91 20.78 4.17 14.14
CA ALA A 91 19.54 4.36 14.88
C ALA A 91 19.51 5.71 15.61
N SER A 92 18.30 6.16 15.94
CA SER A 92 18.06 7.28 16.85
C SER A 92 17.16 6.87 18.02
N THR A 93 17.27 7.60 19.13
CA THR A 93 16.45 7.44 20.33
C THR A 93 15.92 8.80 20.77
N GLY A 94 14.80 8.80 21.50
CA GLY A 94 14.10 10.03 21.85
C GLY A 94 13.39 10.67 20.65
N THR A 95 12.87 11.87 20.85
CA THR A 95 12.16 12.66 19.82
C THR A 95 12.88 13.97 19.59
N TYR A 96 13.22 14.27 18.35
CA TYR A 96 13.82 15.56 18.00
C TYR A 96 12.76 16.65 18.05
N ARG A 97 12.82 17.52 19.06
CA ARG A 97 11.90 18.63 19.27
C ARG A 97 12.54 19.99 19.00
N THR A 98 11.86 20.79 18.20
CA THR A 98 12.34 22.11 17.75
C THR A 98 11.29 23.20 17.93
N ASN A 99 10.62 23.19 19.08
CA ASN A 99 9.41 23.97 19.36
C ASN A 99 9.62 25.49 19.37
N GLN A 100 10.89 25.93 19.33
CA GLN A 100 11.29 27.33 19.34
C GLN A 100 11.97 27.76 18.03
N CYS A 101 11.99 26.88 17.02
CA CYS A 101 12.67 27.11 15.75
C CYS A 101 11.66 27.52 14.68
N PHE A 102 11.85 28.71 14.10
CA PHE A 102 11.01 29.17 12.98
C PHE A 102 11.40 28.48 11.65
N SER A 103 12.64 28.02 11.55
CA SER A 103 13.15 27.23 10.44
C SER A 103 14.11 26.16 10.97
N VAL A 104 14.07 24.97 10.35
CA VAL A 104 14.82 23.79 10.77
C VAL A 104 15.54 23.20 9.58
N THR A 105 16.81 22.87 9.77
CA THR A 105 17.57 21.99 8.89
C THR A 105 18.19 20.89 9.73
N LEU A 106 17.86 19.65 9.42
CA LEU A 106 18.48 18.47 10.00
C LEU A 106 19.13 17.68 8.88
N ASP A 107 20.46 17.55 8.92
CA ASP A 107 21.23 16.79 7.95
C ASP A 107 21.74 15.48 8.57
N LEU A 108 21.20 14.36 8.11
CA LEU A 108 21.59 13.00 8.46
C LEU A 108 22.05 12.22 7.22
N SER A 109 22.41 12.92 6.15
CA SER A 109 22.84 12.29 4.91
C SER A 109 24.13 11.50 5.08
N TYR A 110 24.34 10.49 4.22
CA TYR A 110 25.55 9.66 4.24
C TYR A 110 25.80 9.00 5.61
N ASN A 111 24.77 8.28 6.08
CA ASN A 111 24.80 7.49 7.30
C ASN A 111 24.32 6.05 6.98
N ALA A 112 23.97 5.27 8.00
CA ALA A 112 23.49 3.91 7.86
C ALA A 112 22.11 3.70 8.50
N LEU A 113 21.28 4.75 8.59
CA LEU A 113 19.94 4.68 9.17
C LEU A 113 19.10 3.67 8.38
N GLN A 114 18.42 2.78 9.09
CA GLN A 114 17.58 1.75 8.48
C GLN A 114 16.09 2.05 8.60
N GLU A 115 15.72 2.96 9.50
CA GLU A 115 14.33 3.32 9.74
C GLU A 115 14.15 4.75 10.23
N LEU A 116 12.97 5.30 9.97
CA LEU A 116 12.44 6.49 10.65
C LEU A 116 11.38 6.04 11.67
N PRO A 117 11.68 6.01 12.97
CA PRO A 117 10.76 5.56 14.00
C PRO A 117 9.58 6.53 14.22
N LEU A 118 8.56 6.05 14.93
CA LEU A 118 7.44 6.87 15.39
C LEU A 118 7.96 8.02 16.26
N GLY A 119 7.47 9.25 16.01
CA GLY A 119 7.87 10.42 16.76
C GLY A 119 9.37 10.74 16.63
N PHE A 120 9.96 10.43 15.47
CA PHE A 120 11.34 10.82 15.17
C PHE A 120 11.50 12.33 15.26
N PHE A 121 10.53 13.08 14.73
CA PHE A 121 10.45 14.53 14.82
C PHE A 121 9.06 14.98 15.26
N GLU A 122 9.02 15.94 16.17
CA GLU A 122 7.77 16.54 16.65
C GLU A 122 7.96 18.04 16.94
N THR A 123 6.99 18.86 16.54
CA THR A 123 6.85 20.23 17.08
C THR A 123 5.73 20.27 18.11
N ASP A 124 5.78 21.20 19.08
CA ASP A 124 4.63 21.45 19.98
C ASP A 124 3.45 22.09 19.23
N SER A 125 2.26 22.00 19.83
CA SER A 125 1.04 22.63 19.32
C SER A 125 0.94 24.11 19.67
N GLY A 126 0.42 24.93 18.75
CA GLY A 126 -0.14 26.25 19.09
C GLY A 126 0.75 27.47 18.87
N GLY A 127 1.47 27.55 17.75
CA GLY A 127 2.29 28.71 17.38
C GLY A 127 1.91 29.33 16.03
N GLU A 128 2.67 30.35 15.62
CA GLU A 128 2.57 30.97 14.29
C GLU A 128 2.97 29.99 13.17
N GLU A 129 2.78 30.41 11.93
CA GLU A 129 3.25 29.67 10.75
C GLU A 129 4.79 29.63 10.74
N LEU A 130 5.36 28.46 10.48
CA LEU A 130 6.80 28.24 10.39
C LEU A 130 7.26 28.45 8.95
N ASP A 131 8.46 29.01 8.75
CA ASP A 131 8.91 29.36 7.40
C ASP A 131 9.40 28.17 6.59
N SER A 132 10.43 27.45 7.07
CA SER A 132 10.95 26.35 6.27
C SER A 132 11.66 25.26 7.03
N PHE A 133 11.28 24.01 6.75
CA PHE A 133 11.89 22.79 7.28
C PHE A 133 12.57 22.01 6.16
N SER A 134 13.80 21.54 6.42
CA SER A 134 14.59 20.72 5.51
C SER A 134 15.16 19.51 6.24
N PHE A 135 14.75 18.32 5.82
CA PHE A 135 15.23 17.05 6.37
C PHE A 135 16.04 16.31 5.32
N HIS A 136 17.34 16.12 5.58
CA HIS A 136 18.23 15.38 4.70
C HIS A 136 18.47 13.98 5.25
N PHE A 137 17.80 12.99 4.66
CA PHE A 137 17.91 11.57 4.99
C PHE A 137 18.52 10.75 3.84
N ASN A 138 19.02 11.42 2.81
CA ASN A 138 19.54 10.79 1.60
C ASN A 138 20.87 10.04 1.82
N ASN A 139 21.16 9.05 0.99
CA ASN A 139 22.33 8.18 1.13
C ASN A 139 22.38 7.49 2.50
N ASN A 140 21.30 6.81 2.84
CA ASN A 140 21.19 5.95 4.03
C ASN A 140 20.76 4.54 3.57
N ARG A 141 20.23 3.73 4.49
CA ARG A 141 19.67 2.40 4.20
C ARG A 141 18.21 2.30 4.66
N ILE A 142 17.49 3.42 4.59
CA ILE A 142 16.14 3.51 5.15
C ILE A 142 15.23 2.63 4.33
N ARG A 143 14.61 1.65 4.98
CA ARG A 143 13.66 0.70 4.40
C ARG A 143 12.27 0.84 5.01
N ASN A 144 12.20 1.27 6.27
CA ASN A 144 10.98 1.41 7.04
C ASN A 144 10.77 2.87 7.48
N ILE A 145 9.58 3.41 7.21
CA ILE A 145 9.14 4.70 7.76
C ILE A 145 7.89 4.42 8.58
N ALA A 146 7.89 4.77 9.87
CA ALA A 146 6.73 4.55 10.73
C ALA A 146 5.63 5.59 10.46
N ARG A 147 4.38 5.21 10.70
CA ARG A 147 3.28 6.19 10.82
C ARG A 147 3.60 7.15 11.95
N GLY A 148 3.37 8.45 11.76
CA GLY A 148 3.69 9.51 12.72
C GLY A 148 5.19 9.70 12.93
N SER A 149 6.02 9.37 11.94
CA SER A 149 7.47 9.57 12.04
C SER A 149 7.84 11.05 12.16
N ILE A 150 7.18 11.91 11.39
CA ILE A 150 7.34 13.36 11.43
C ILE A 150 5.97 13.96 11.71
N ILE A 151 5.86 14.65 12.84
CA ILE A 151 4.63 15.29 13.30
C ILE A 151 4.90 16.79 13.43
N VAL A 152 4.12 17.60 12.71
CA VAL A 152 4.22 19.06 12.79
C VAL A 152 2.82 19.64 13.00
N HIS A 153 2.57 20.11 14.23
CA HIS A 153 1.27 20.67 14.59
C HIS A 153 1.02 22.08 14.01
N ASN A 154 2.10 22.82 13.68
CA ASN A 154 2.02 24.12 13.03
C ASN A 154 1.87 24.01 11.52
N ARG A 155 1.39 25.10 10.88
CA ARG A 155 1.52 25.26 9.42
C ARG A 155 2.97 25.56 9.07
N ILE A 156 3.47 24.98 7.99
CA ILE A 156 4.80 25.24 7.46
C ILE A 156 4.68 25.83 6.05
N ASN A 157 5.37 26.93 5.76
CA ASN A 157 5.36 27.52 4.43
C ASN A 157 6.12 26.64 3.42
N ARG A 158 7.34 26.17 3.74
CA ARG A 158 8.14 25.34 2.83
C ARG A 158 8.74 24.11 3.49
N LEU A 159 8.49 22.93 2.96
CA LEU A 159 9.02 21.67 3.46
C LEU A 159 9.80 20.93 2.36
N PHE A 160 11.04 20.56 2.68
CA PHE A 160 11.92 19.76 1.83
C PHE A 160 12.29 18.47 2.56
N MET A 161 12.07 17.33 1.91
CA MET A 161 12.48 16.02 2.41
C MET A 161 13.33 15.30 1.36
N TYR A 162 14.60 15.11 1.69
CA TYR A 162 15.56 14.43 0.83
C TYR A 162 15.71 12.98 1.29
N LEU A 163 15.07 12.03 0.59
CA LEU A 163 15.07 10.60 0.89
C LEU A 163 15.69 9.77 -0.25
N GLN A 164 16.36 10.41 -1.21
CA GLN A 164 16.99 9.73 -2.34
C GLN A 164 18.16 8.82 -1.92
N ASN A 165 18.48 7.80 -2.72
CA ASN A 165 19.53 6.81 -2.44
C ASN A 165 19.29 6.10 -1.09
N ASN A 166 18.16 5.41 -0.97
CA ASN A 166 17.78 4.62 0.21
C ASN A 166 17.22 3.25 -0.23
N GLU A 167 16.64 2.51 0.71
CA GLU A 167 16.04 1.20 0.50
C GLU A 167 14.51 1.22 0.62
N ILE A 168 13.89 2.37 0.31
CA ILE A 168 12.45 2.59 0.53
C ILE A 168 11.65 1.91 -0.58
N SER A 169 10.68 1.08 -0.20
CA SER A 169 9.72 0.46 -1.13
C SER A 169 8.27 0.95 -0.91
N TYR A 170 7.99 1.56 0.24
CA TYR A 170 6.67 1.96 0.69
C TYR A 170 6.76 3.11 1.70
N ILE A 171 5.81 4.04 1.66
CA ILE A 171 5.61 5.09 2.68
C ILE A 171 4.19 4.93 3.23
N PRO A 172 3.99 4.68 4.53
CA PRO A 172 2.66 4.54 5.08
C PRO A 172 1.85 5.82 5.06
N SER A 173 0.54 5.66 4.91
CA SER A 173 -0.42 6.73 5.21
C SER A 173 -0.20 7.26 6.63
N GLY A 174 -0.12 8.58 6.75
CA GLY A 174 0.18 9.26 8.01
C GLY A 174 1.63 9.14 8.48
N ALA A 175 2.59 8.73 7.65
CA ALA A 175 4.03 8.81 7.97
C ALA A 175 4.45 10.25 8.32
N PHE A 176 3.86 11.22 7.61
CA PHE A 176 4.04 12.65 7.79
C PHE A 176 2.69 13.26 8.19
N ASP A 177 2.55 13.62 9.46
CA ASP A 177 1.36 14.29 10.00
C ASP A 177 1.65 15.79 10.13
N LEU A 178 1.42 16.51 9.04
CA LEU A 178 1.84 17.91 8.91
C LEU A 178 0.98 18.69 7.90
N HIS A 179 1.00 20.02 8.02
CA HIS A 179 0.31 20.93 7.11
C HIS A 179 1.30 21.90 6.46
N VAL A 180 1.47 21.78 5.15
CA VAL A 180 2.31 22.70 4.36
C VAL A 180 1.41 23.66 3.63
N SER A 181 1.58 24.97 3.81
CA SER A 181 0.74 25.99 3.16
C SER A 181 1.28 26.43 1.79
N GLY A 182 2.60 26.40 1.60
CA GLY A 182 3.26 26.91 0.40
C GLY A 182 3.76 25.80 -0.52
N THR A 183 4.93 25.23 -0.21
CA THR A 183 5.62 24.27 -1.09
C THR A 183 6.06 23.02 -0.34
N PHE A 184 5.66 21.86 -0.86
CA PHE A 184 6.09 20.55 -0.40
C PHE A 184 6.97 19.88 -1.46
N THR A 185 8.21 19.58 -1.10
CA THR A 185 9.18 18.92 -1.99
C THR A 185 9.65 17.61 -1.37
N LEU A 186 9.50 16.52 -2.11
CA LEU A 186 9.86 15.17 -1.68
C LEU A 186 10.75 14.50 -2.73
N TYR A 187 11.97 14.17 -2.35
CA TYR A 187 12.91 13.45 -3.20
C TYR A 187 12.98 11.98 -2.79
N LEU A 188 12.53 11.09 -3.68
CA LEU A 188 12.54 9.63 -3.51
C LEU A 188 13.28 8.92 -4.64
N ARG A 189 14.08 9.64 -5.42
CA ARG A 189 14.93 9.06 -6.48
C ARG A 189 15.82 7.94 -5.94
N ASP A 190 16.13 6.94 -6.76
CA ASP A 190 17.10 5.90 -6.40
C ASP A 190 16.65 5.10 -5.17
N ASN A 191 15.43 4.57 -5.23
CA ASN A 191 14.80 3.73 -4.21
C ASN A 191 14.17 2.49 -4.88
N TYR A 192 13.39 1.70 -4.13
CA TYR A 192 12.77 0.45 -4.58
C TYR A 192 11.24 0.52 -4.64
N ILE A 193 10.68 1.71 -4.93
CA ILE A 193 9.23 1.90 -4.99
C ILE A 193 8.67 1.17 -6.21
N GLY A 194 7.74 0.24 -5.99
CA GLY A 194 7.16 -0.61 -7.06
C GLY A 194 5.83 -0.10 -7.65
N SER A 195 5.09 0.70 -6.89
CA SER A 195 3.80 1.27 -7.28
C SER A 195 3.55 2.55 -6.49
N LEU A 196 2.99 3.58 -7.13
CA LEU A 196 2.54 4.78 -6.42
C LEU A 196 1.30 4.54 -5.55
N SER A 197 0.51 3.50 -5.83
CA SER A 197 -0.65 3.13 -4.99
C SER A 197 -0.20 2.67 -3.60
N ASN A 198 0.90 1.92 -3.56
CA ASN A 198 1.52 1.47 -2.31
C ASN A 198 2.08 2.67 -1.51
N THR A 199 2.59 3.73 -2.13
CA THR A 199 3.19 4.84 -1.37
C THR A 199 2.20 5.76 -0.64
N GLY A 200 0.91 5.44 -0.62
CA GLY A 200 -0.11 6.34 -0.07
C GLY A 200 -0.09 7.70 -0.78
N PHE A 201 0.17 7.70 -2.09
CA PHE A 201 0.38 8.92 -2.87
C PHE A 201 -0.80 9.90 -2.77
N SER A 202 -2.03 9.38 -2.71
CA SER A 202 -3.23 10.17 -2.41
C SER A 202 -3.10 10.96 -1.09
N HIS A 203 -2.53 10.36 -0.05
CA HIS A 203 -2.33 11.00 1.25
C HIS A 203 -1.20 12.04 1.24
N LEU A 204 -0.19 11.89 0.38
CA LEU A 204 0.81 12.96 0.21
C LEU A 204 0.17 14.23 -0.35
N LEU A 205 -0.93 14.11 -1.11
CA LEU A 205 -1.70 15.24 -1.60
C LEU A 205 -2.72 15.79 -0.57
N GLU A 206 -2.98 15.07 0.53
CA GLU A 206 -3.78 15.59 1.64
C GLU A 206 -3.03 16.66 2.45
N ILE A 207 -1.70 16.61 2.45
CA ILE A 207 -0.83 17.66 2.99
C ILE A 207 -1.17 18.94 2.24
N SER A 208 -1.93 19.87 2.81
CA SER A 208 -2.65 20.91 2.05
C SER A 208 -1.78 22.04 1.45
N SER A 209 -0.89 21.70 0.53
CA SER A 209 0.09 22.59 -0.10
C SER A 209 -0.44 23.23 -1.39
N LEU A 210 0.11 24.39 -1.75
CA LEU A 210 -0.16 25.05 -3.04
C LEU A 210 0.70 24.47 -4.16
N HIS A 211 1.93 24.06 -3.83
CA HIS A 211 2.90 23.53 -4.76
C HIS A 211 3.48 22.20 -4.27
N TYR A 212 3.51 21.19 -5.15
CA TYR A 212 4.10 19.87 -4.89
C TYR A 212 5.18 19.57 -5.93
N PHE A 213 6.36 19.19 -5.46
CA PHE A 213 7.46 18.70 -6.29
C PHE A 213 7.86 17.32 -5.80
N LEU A 214 7.49 16.29 -6.55
CA LEU A 214 7.64 14.89 -6.13
C LEU A 214 8.55 14.17 -7.11
N PHE A 215 9.72 13.73 -6.63
CA PHE A 215 10.74 13.09 -7.46
C PHE A 215 10.77 11.59 -7.18
N PHE A 216 10.17 10.80 -8.08
CA PHE A 216 10.10 9.34 -8.01
C PHE A 216 10.93 8.67 -9.12
N ASP A 217 11.79 9.42 -9.78
CA ASP A 217 12.59 8.91 -10.89
C ASP A 217 13.62 7.86 -10.44
N ASN A 218 14.05 7.01 -11.37
CA ASN A 218 14.96 5.87 -11.09
C ASN A 218 14.48 4.98 -9.91
N ASN A 219 13.26 4.46 -10.01
CA ASN A 219 12.65 3.50 -9.09
C ASN A 219 12.16 2.27 -9.87
N ASN A 220 11.37 1.39 -9.24
CA ASN A 220 10.81 0.20 -9.86
C ASN A 220 9.30 0.33 -10.16
N ILE A 221 8.81 1.56 -10.40
CA ILE A 221 7.39 1.81 -10.60
C ILE A 221 6.97 1.20 -11.95
N THR A 222 6.03 0.27 -11.87
CA THR A 222 5.46 -0.39 -13.06
C THR A 222 4.06 0.11 -13.39
N THR A 223 3.27 0.46 -12.37
CA THR A 223 1.88 0.88 -12.52
C THR A 223 1.49 1.91 -11.47
N MET A 224 0.30 2.48 -11.62
CA MET A 224 -0.30 3.49 -10.77
C MET A 224 -1.81 3.24 -10.76
N GLU A 225 -2.38 3.06 -9.57
CA GLU A 225 -3.83 2.88 -9.44
C GLU A 225 -4.54 4.23 -9.48
N TYR A 226 -5.71 4.23 -10.13
CA TYR A 226 -6.62 5.36 -10.06
C TYR A 226 -7.21 5.45 -8.65
N THR A 227 -7.22 6.65 -8.07
CA THR A 227 -7.98 6.95 -6.86
C THR A 227 -8.77 8.24 -7.05
N GLU A 228 -9.92 8.37 -6.39
CA GLU A 228 -10.79 9.54 -6.54
C GLU A 228 -10.10 10.83 -6.06
N GLU A 229 -9.21 10.73 -5.07
CA GLU A 229 -8.42 11.86 -4.55
C GLU A 229 -7.50 12.44 -5.62
N LEU A 230 -6.96 11.59 -6.49
CA LEU A 230 -6.09 11.99 -7.61
C LEU A 230 -6.87 12.68 -8.72
N ALA A 231 -8.14 12.32 -8.89
CA ALA A 231 -9.04 12.95 -9.84
C ALA A 231 -9.51 14.34 -9.37
N LEU A 232 -9.49 14.60 -8.06
CA LEU A 232 -10.03 15.81 -7.43
C LEU A 232 -8.99 16.89 -7.11
N LEU A 233 -7.77 16.78 -7.66
CA LEU A 233 -6.77 17.85 -7.56
C LEU A 233 -7.38 19.17 -8.02
N LYS A 234 -7.51 20.12 -7.08
CA LYS A 234 -8.14 21.42 -7.33
C LYS A 234 -7.30 22.21 -8.34
N SER A 235 -7.94 22.95 -9.23
CA SER A 235 -7.28 23.73 -10.29
C SER A 235 -6.32 24.82 -9.78
N ASN A 236 -6.36 25.16 -8.49
CA ASN A 236 -5.48 26.12 -7.86
C ASN A 236 -4.22 25.50 -7.22
N ILE A 237 -4.01 24.19 -7.37
CA ILE A 237 -2.85 23.47 -6.85
C ILE A 237 -1.93 23.10 -8.02
N SER A 238 -0.63 23.38 -7.87
CA SER A 238 0.39 22.99 -8.85
C SER A 238 1.11 21.74 -8.36
N VAL A 239 1.08 20.67 -9.16
CA VAL A 239 1.75 19.41 -8.85
C VAL A 239 2.72 19.07 -9.97
N MET A 240 3.95 18.72 -9.62
CA MET A 240 4.96 18.19 -10.55
C MET A 240 5.43 16.83 -10.05
N ILE A 241 5.31 15.80 -10.91
CA ILE A 241 5.70 14.43 -10.58
C ILE A 241 6.73 13.95 -11.59
N TYR A 242 7.96 13.71 -11.13
CA TYR A 242 9.04 13.16 -11.94
C TYR A 242 9.01 11.64 -11.84
N LEU A 243 8.82 10.96 -12.97
CA LEU A 243 8.67 9.50 -13.06
C LEU A 243 9.60 8.86 -14.12
N ASN A 244 10.54 9.62 -14.68
CA ASN A 244 11.52 9.08 -15.62
C ASN A 244 12.30 7.90 -15.01
N ASP A 245 12.88 7.08 -15.88
CA ASP A 245 13.73 5.94 -15.49
C ASP A 245 13.02 4.92 -14.57
N ASN A 246 11.72 4.70 -14.80
CA ASN A 246 10.94 3.64 -14.16
C ASN A 246 10.44 2.63 -15.21
N PRO A 247 10.31 1.33 -14.88
CA PRO A 247 9.86 0.30 -15.82
C PRO A 247 8.33 0.29 -16.04
N ILE A 248 7.77 1.40 -16.53
CA ILE A 248 6.32 1.61 -16.66
C ILE A 248 5.68 0.60 -17.62
N VAL A 249 4.61 -0.06 -17.18
CA VAL A 249 3.78 -0.99 -17.94
C VAL A 249 2.57 -0.24 -18.50
N CYS A 250 2.64 0.17 -19.76
CA CYS A 250 1.61 0.92 -20.46
C CYS A 250 0.49 0.02 -21.01
N ASP A 251 -0.22 -0.64 -20.10
CA ASP A 251 -1.38 -1.49 -20.38
C ASP A 251 -2.71 -0.84 -19.95
N CYS A 252 -3.83 -1.55 -20.08
CA CYS A 252 -5.14 -1.00 -19.71
C CYS A 252 -5.22 -0.43 -18.28
N ASN A 253 -4.39 -0.89 -17.33
CA ASN A 253 -4.41 -0.40 -15.95
C ASN A 253 -3.90 1.05 -15.84
N LEU A 254 -3.09 1.52 -16.80
CA LEU A 254 -2.64 2.91 -16.90
C LEU A 254 -3.46 3.76 -17.86
N ARG A 255 -4.52 3.22 -18.47
CA ARG A 255 -5.35 3.94 -19.46
C ARG A 255 -5.86 5.29 -18.95
N TRP A 256 -6.21 5.36 -17.67
CA TRP A 256 -6.74 6.56 -17.03
C TRP A 256 -5.73 7.72 -17.01
N ILE A 257 -4.42 7.45 -17.01
CA ILE A 257 -3.38 8.49 -17.09
C ILE A 257 -3.33 9.09 -18.50
N ALA A 258 -3.73 8.35 -19.52
CA ALA A 258 -3.76 8.86 -20.89
C ALA A 258 -4.95 9.79 -21.16
N ASP A 259 -5.94 9.85 -20.26
CA ASP A 259 -7.03 10.82 -20.35
C ASP A 259 -6.47 12.24 -20.23
N THR A 260 -6.83 13.11 -21.19
CA THR A 260 -6.41 14.52 -21.19
C THR A 260 -6.94 15.30 -19.99
N ASN A 261 -8.04 14.85 -19.40
CA ASN A 261 -8.63 15.45 -18.20
C ASN A 261 -7.98 14.93 -16.91
N SER A 262 -7.06 13.96 -16.98
CA SER A 262 -6.37 13.44 -15.81
C SER A 262 -5.43 14.49 -15.22
N SER A 263 -5.67 14.89 -13.97
CA SER A 263 -4.79 15.80 -13.23
C SER A 263 -3.38 15.23 -13.04
N ILE A 264 -3.25 13.90 -12.94
CA ILE A 264 -1.95 13.22 -12.87
C ILE A 264 -1.20 13.34 -14.20
N ARG A 265 -1.90 13.22 -15.33
CA ARG A 265 -1.30 13.49 -16.63
C ARG A 265 -0.74 14.91 -16.70
N GLN A 266 -1.53 15.89 -16.28
CA GLN A 266 -1.10 17.29 -16.25
C GLN A 266 0.10 17.50 -15.32
N ALA A 267 0.11 16.86 -14.14
CA ALA A 267 1.20 16.94 -13.19
C ALA A 267 2.52 16.35 -13.72
N ILE A 268 2.44 15.25 -14.47
CA ILE A 268 3.60 14.65 -15.16
C ILE A 268 4.04 15.55 -16.31
N GLN A 269 3.11 16.08 -17.11
CA GLN A 269 3.42 16.96 -18.25
C GLN A 269 4.08 18.27 -17.82
N ALA A 270 3.73 18.79 -16.66
CA ALA A 270 4.31 20.01 -16.11
C ALA A 270 5.84 19.92 -15.91
N THR A 271 6.40 18.71 -15.81
CA THR A 271 7.85 18.49 -15.70
C THR A 271 8.61 18.73 -17.01
N GLY A 272 7.94 18.58 -18.17
CA GLY A 272 8.53 18.72 -19.49
C GLY A 272 9.54 17.62 -19.87
N LEU A 273 10.15 17.76 -21.06
CA LEU A 273 11.28 16.92 -21.47
C LEU A 273 12.57 17.41 -20.79
N PRO A 274 13.52 16.53 -20.42
CA PRO A 274 13.59 15.08 -20.71
C PRO A 274 12.90 14.17 -19.67
N PHE A 275 12.15 14.71 -18.72
CA PHE A 275 11.64 13.98 -17.54
C PHE A 275 10.35 13.18 -17.78
N ALA A 276 9.85 13.13 -19.03
CA ALA A 276 8.66 12.37 -19.36
C ALA A 276 8.89 10.85 -19.19
N PRO A 277 8.03 10.13 -18.45
CA PRO A 277 8.16 8.69 -18.29
C PRO A 277 7.98 7.96 -19.61
N ARG A 278 8.76 6.89 -19.80
CA ARG A 278 8.73 6.03 -20.99
C ARG A 278 8.16 4.66 -20.63
N CYS A 279 7.44 4.08 -21.56
CA CYS A 279 6.93 2.73 -21.41
C CYS A 279 8.07 1.71 -21.55
N ASN A 280 8.14 0.76 -20.63
CA ASN A 280 9.02 -0.40 -20.70
C ASN A 280 8.33 -1.57 -21.41
N THR A 281 7.03 -1.75 -21.15
CA THR A 281 6.17 -2.75 -21.80
C THR A 281 4.78 -2.17 -22.07
N PRO A 282 4.00 -2.72 -23.00
CA PRO A 282 4.34 -3.81 -23.93
C PRO A 282 5.40 -3.37 -24.97
N ASP A 283 6.00 -4.34 -25.66
CA ASP A 283 7.09 -4.09 -26.64
C ASP A 283 6.70 -3.07 -27.72
N ILE A 284 5.43 -3.06 -28.14
CA ILE A 284 4.91 -2.10 -29.14
C ILE A 284 5.06 -0.64 -28.71
N PHE A 285 5.10 -0.37 -27.39
CA PHE A 285 5.26 0.97 -26.82
C PHE A 285 6.60 1.16 -26.15
N LYS A 286 7.51 0.18 -26.19
CA LYS A 286 8.81 0.30 -25.55
C LYS A 286 9.52 1.58 -26.00
N GLU A 287 10.08 2.32 -25.04
CA GLU A 287 10.69 3.65 -25.18
C GLU A 287 9.76 4.79 -25.62
N HIS A 288 8.49 4.55 -25.95
CA HIS A 288 7.54 5.63 -26.22
C HIS A 288 7.23 6.38 -24.93
N THR A 289 7.09 7.70 -25.02
CA THR A 289 6.72 8.50 -23.84
C THR A 289 5.25 8.23 -23.50
N LEU A 290 4.95 8.02 -22.23
CA LEU A 290 3.59 7.77 -21.74
C LEU A 290 2.63 8.90 -22.18
N MET A 291 3.13 10.14 -22.21
CA MET A 291 2.34 11.32 -22.57
C MET A 291 1.98 11.41 -24.07
N SER A 292 2.66 10.63 -24.93
CA SER A 292 2.36 10.56 -26.37
C SER A 292 1.24 9.58 -26.71
N LEU A 293 0.85 8.72 -25.77
CA LEU A 293 -0.17 7.69 -25.97
C LEU A 293 -1.58 8.22 -25.67
N PHE A 294 -2.57 7.65 -26.35
CA PHE A 294 -3.99 7.93 -26.14
C PHE A 294 -4.68 6.76 -25.42
N PRO A 295 -5.82 6.96 -24.76
CA PRO A 295 -6.53 5.89 -24.04
C PRO A 295 -6.77 4.62 -24.86
N GLN A 296 -7.02 4.76 -26.17
CA GLN A 296 -7.24 3.66 -27.11
C GLN A 296 -6.03 2.72 -27.26
N ASN A 297 -4.82 3.22 -26.99
CA ASN A 297 -3.58 2.45 -27.14
C ASN A 297 -3.39 1.43 -26.00
N PHE A 298 -3.97 1.69 -24.83
CA PHE A 298 -3.76 0.88 -23.64
C PHE A 298 -4.70 -0.32 -23.66
N THR A 299 -4.13 -1.53 -23.72
CA THR A 299 -4.89 -2.79 -23.76
C THR A 299 -4.34 -3.78 -22.74
N CYS A 300 -5.17 -4.70 -22.27
CA CYS A 300 -4.76 -5.82 -21.44
C CYS A 300 -5.10 -7.14 -22.14
N PRO A 301 -4.14 -8.08 -22.22
CA PRO A 301 -4.37 -9.35 -22.89
C PRO A 301 -5.39 -10.20 -22.11
N PRO A 302 -6.23 -10.99 -22.81
CA PRO A 302 -7.13 -11.97 -22.20
C PRO A 302 -6.39 -12.99 -21.33
N LYS A 303 -7.02 -13.38 -20.21
CA LYS A 303 -6.55 -14.44 -19.30
C LYS A 303 -7.53 -15.61 -19.34
N LEU A 304 -7.02 -16.85 -19.28
CA LEU A 304 -7.88 -18.04 -19.21
C LEU A 304 -8.75 -17.99 -17.95
N ASP A 305 -10.05 -18.25 -18.08
CA ASP A 305 -10.95 -18.41 -16.95
C ASP A 305 -10.55 -19.68 -16.17
N PRO A 306 -10.16 -19.55 -14.88
CA PRO A 306 -9.76 -20.71 -14.08
C PRO A 306 -10.88 -21.74 -13.88
N ASN A 307 -12.15 -21.36 -14.08
CA ASN A 307 -13.31 -22.24 -13.92
C ASN A 307 -13.82 -22.80 -15.26
N ALA A 308 -13.08 -22.59 -16.35
CA ALA A 308 -13.48 -23.03 -17.68
C ALA A 308 -13.62 -24.56 -17.80
N THR A 309 -14.71 -25.01 -18.42
CA THR A 309 -14.86 -26.41 -18.80
C THR A 309 -14.19 -26.64 -20.16
N LEU A 310 -13.07 -27.35 -20.16
CA LEU A 310 -12.31 -27.66 -21.39
C LEU A 310 -12.69 -29.00 -22.04
N ASN A 311 -13.52 -29.80 -21.37
CA ASN A 311 -14.02 -31.07 -21.90
C ASN A 311 -15.53 -30.98 -22.09
N ILE A 312 -15.98 -30.94 -23.33
CA ILE A 312 -17.39 -30.75 -23.70
C ILE A 312 -17.91 -32.01 -24.35
N GLN A 313 -19.10 -32.44 -23.95
CA GLN A 313 -19.82 -33.52 -24.60
C GLN A 313 -20.88 -32.94 -25.53
N ALA A 314 -20.93 -33.40 -26.77
CA ALA A 314 -21.82 -32.92 -27.82
C ALA A 314 -22.56 -34.08 -28.49
N ILE A 315 -23.77 -33.83 -28.97
CA ILE A 315 -24.58 -34.85 -29.64
C ILE A 315 -24.30 -34.82 -31.14
N SER A 316 -24.00 -35.97 -31.74
CA SER A 316 -23.83 -36.09 -33.19
C SER A 316 -25.08 -35.63 -33.94
N GLY A 317 -24.93 -34.87 -35.01
CA GLY A 317 -26.04 -34.35 -35.80
C GLY A 317 -26.70 -33.09 -35.24
N LYS A 318 -26.29 -32.61 -34.06
CA LYS A 318 -26.86 -31.42 -33.42
C LYS A 318 -25.95 -30.20 -33.57
N GLN A 319 -26.52 -29.04 -33.32
CA GLN A 319 -25.76 -27.79 -33.26
C GLN A 319 -24.89 -27.78 -31.99
N LEU A 320 -23.60 -27.49 -32.16
CA LEU A 320 -22.63 -27.28 -31.10
C LEU A 320 -22.27 -25.79 -31.06
N SER A 321 -22.28 -25.20 -29.86
CA SER A 321 -21.82 -23.83 -29.62
C SER A 321 -20.66 -23.86 -28.63
N LEU A 322 -19.51 -23.36 -29.04
CA LEU A 322 -18.30 -23.25 -28.23
C LEU A 322 -18.01 -21.79 -27.95
N ARG A 323 -17.74 -21.44 -26.69
CA ARG A 323 -17.17 -20.14 -26.32
C ARG A 323 -15.71 -20.34 -25.97
N CYS A 324 -14.86 -19.43 -26.43
CA CYS A 324 -13.48 -19.46 -25.99
C CYS A 324 -13.41 -18.94 -24.54
N PRO A 325 -12.80 -19.69 -23.60
CA PRO A 325 -12.94 -19.41 -22.17
C PRO A 325 -11.93 -18.37 -21.66
N PHE A 326 -11.76 -17.27 -22.39
CA PHE A 326 -10.96 -16.15 -21.90
C PHE A 326 -11.84 -15.15 -21.17
N ALA A 327 -11.26 -14.56 -20.12
CA ALA A 327 -11.86 -13.52 -19.31
C ALA A 327 -10.84 -12.37 -19.11
N LYS A 328 -11.33 -11.25 -18.55
CA LYS A 328 -10.49 -10.11 -18.11
C LYS A 328 -9.62 -9.47 -19.22
N ALA A 329 -10.08 -9.50 -20.46
CA ALA A 329 -9.46 -8.74 -21.55
C ALA A 329 -9.96 -7.29 -21.55
N ASP A 330 -9.10 -6.36 -21.96
CA ASP A 330 -9.50 -4.97 -22.19
C ASP A 330 -8.84 -4.40 -23.46
N PRO A 331 -9.60 -4.01 -24.50
CA PRO A 331 -11.05 -4.22 -24.63
C PRO A 331 -11.42 -5.72 -24.63
N GLN A 332 -12.71 -6.01 -24.47
CA GLN A 332 -13.21 -7.38 -24.56
C GLN A 332 -12.81 -8.00 -25.91
N VAL A 333 -12.44 -9.28 -25.90
CA VAL A 333 -12.06 -9.99 -27.13
C VAL A 333 -13.29 -10.19 -28.00
N GLU A 334 -13.30 -9.56 -29.17
CA GLU A 334 -14.38 -9.69 -30.14
C GLU A 334 -14.16 -10.84 -31.14
N PHE A 335 -12.89 -11.21 -31.37
CA PHE A 335 -12.52 -12.15 -32.42
C PHE A 335 -11.53 -13.21 -31.91
N TYR A 336 -11.82 -14.46 -32.26
CA TYR A 336 -10.98 -15.61 -31.98
C TYR A 336 -10.64 -16.33 -33.28
N ASP A 337 -9.38 -16.77 -33.38
CA ASP A 337 -8.96 -17.76 -34.36
C ASP A 337 -9.25 -19.15 -33.82
N TRP A 338 -9.91 -20.00 -34.62
CA TRP A 338 -10.31 -21.35 -34.24
C TRP A 338 -9.67 -22.37 -35.16
N VAL A 339 -8.97 -23.34 -34.56
CA VAL A 339 -8.33 -24.44 -35.27
C VAL A 339 -8.89 -25.77 -34.74
N PHE A 340 -9.40 -26.62 -35.63
CA PHE A 340 -9.93 -27.94 -35.26
C PHE A 340 -8.95 -29.06 -35.64
N THR A 341 -8.70 -29.98 -34.71
CA THR A 341 -7.90 -31.19 -34.91
C THR A 341 -8.73 -32.42 -34.57
N PRO A 342 -9.15 -33.25 -35.54
CA PRO A 342 -10.00 -34.41 -35.27
C PRO A 342 -9.26 -35.53 -34.51
N SER A 343 -9.98 -36.23 -33.61
CA SER A 343 -9.42 -37.35 -32.83
C SER A 343 -9.00 -38.55 -33.70
N ASN A 344 -9.71 -38.76 -34.82
CA ASN A 344 -9.37 -39.77 -35.83
C ASN A 344 -9.13 -39.05 -37.17
N PRO A 345 -7.87 -38.76 -37.54
CA PRO A 345 -7.58 -38.07 -38.80
C PRO A 345 -7.99 -38.95 -39.98
N PRO A 346 -8.61 -38.38 -41.04
CA PRO A 346 -8.95 -39.15 -42.23
C PRO A 346 -7.67 -39.75 -42.87
N PRO A 347 -7.76 -40.89 -43.58
CA PRO A 347 -6.59 -41.62 -44.08
C PRO A 347 -5.73 -40.90 -45.14
N SER A 348 -6.03 -39.65 -45.50
CA SER A 348 -5.33 -38.83 -46.50
C SER A 348 -5.75 -37.36 -46.32
N PRO A 349 -4.94 -36.36 -46.75
CA PRO A 349 -5.35 -34.96 -46.75
C PRO A 349 -6.46 -34.78 -47.79
N ILE A 350 -7.72 -34.91 -47.37
CA ILE A 350 -8.88 -34.66 -48.22
C ILE A 350 -8.93 -33.14 -48.44
N SER A 351 -8.68 -32.72 -49.68
CA SER A 351 -8.69 -31.33 -50.18
C SER A 351 -10.10 -30.71 -50.17
N GLY A 352 -10.80 -30.81 -49.05
CA GLY A 352 -12.20 -30.39 -48.87
C GLY A 352 -12.62 -30.18 -47.42
N TRP A 353 -11.78 -30.52 -46.42
CA TRP A 353 -12.01 -30.11 -45.02
C TRP A 353 -11.81 -28.59 -44.82
N ASP A 354 -11.14 -27.92 -45.76
CA ASP A 354 -10.81 -26.50 -45.72
C ASP A 354 -12.01 -25.53 -45.79
N ILE A 355 -13.26 -26.00 -46.00
CA ILE A 355 -14.39 -25.09 -46.29
C ILE A 355 -15.64 -25.32 -45.40
N GLN A 356 -15.71 -26.36 -44.56
CA GLN A 356 -16.86 -26.55 -43.64
C GLN A 356 -16.70 -25.93 -42.24
N PHE A 357 -15.54 -25.35 -41.93
CA PHE A 357 -15.32 -24.57 -40.69
C PHE A 357 -14.70 -23.19 -40.94
N ALA A 358 -14.85 -22.66 -42.16
CA ALA A 358 -14.56 -21.26 -42.42
C ALA A 358 -15.83 -20.43 -42.19
N THR A 359 -16.02 -19.93 -40.98
CA THR A 359 -16.57 -18.59 -40.80
C THR A 359 -16.16 -18.09 -39.43
N THR A 360 -15.20 -17.17 -39.48
CA THR A 360 -14.95 -16.14 -38.47
C THR A 360 -16.28 -15.43 -38.21
N THR A 361 -17.11 -15.97 -37.32
CA THR A 361 -18.21 -15.20 -36.78
C THR A 361 -17.53 -14.08 -36.00
N LYS A 362 -17.97 -12.85 -36.24
CA LYS A 362 -17.54 -11.65 -35.51
C LYS A 362 -18.05 -11.68 -34.05
N THR A 363 -17.94 -12.83 -33.40
CA THR A 363 -18.62 -13.16 -32.16
C THR A 363 -17.72 -14.03 -31.30
N ASP A 364 -17.91 -13.93 -29.99
CA ASP A 364 -17.31 -14.73 -28.94
C ASP A 364 -17.60 -16.25 -29.00
N GLN A 365 -18.45 -16.69 -29.93
CA GLN A 365 -18.86 -18.10 -30.08
C GLN A 365 -18.56 -18.67 -31.47
N LEU A 366 -18.03 -19.89 -31.49
CA LEU A 366 -18.01 -20.77 -32.65
C LEU A 366 -19.29 -21.62 -32.67
N ILE A 367 -20.04 -21.57 -33.77
CA ILE A 367 -21.31 -22.32 -33.92
C ILE A 367 -21.16 -23.32 -35.07
N ILE A 368 -21.38 -24.59 -34.75
CA ILE A 368 -21.29 -25.71 -35.69
C ILE A 368 -22.69 -26.31 -35.80
N ASN A 369 -23.37 -26.10 -36.93
CA ASN A 369 -24.78 -26.48 -37.07
C ASN A 369 -25.02 -28.01 -37.08
N ASN A 370 -24.03 -28.78 -37.53
CA ASN A 370 -24.12 -30.23 -37.63
C ASN A 370 -22.80 -30.85 -37.14
N PHE A 371 -22.70 -31.11 -35.84
CA PHE A 371 -21.51 -31.70 -35.24
C PHE A 371 -21.37 -33.19 -35.62
N SER A 372 -20.25 -33.58 -36.22
CA SER A 372 -20.04 -34.92 -36.79
C SER A 372 -18.67 -35.54 -36.51
N SER A 373 -17.77 -34.83 -35.82
CA SER A 373 -16.39 -35.30 -35.59
C SER A 373 -15.86 -34.82 -34.24
N GLU A 374 -15.44 -35.76 -33.40
CA GLU A 374 -14.73 -35.48 -32.15
C GLU A 374 -13.33 -34.95 -32.43
N GLY A 375 -12.81 -34.18 -31.48
CA GLY A 375 -11.46 -33.64 -31.58
C GLY A 375 -11.23 -32.45 -30.68
N ILE A 376 -10.10 -31.78 -30.94
CA ILE A 376 -9.64 -30.63 -30.19
C ILE A 376 -9.94 -29.36 -30.98
N PHE A 377 -10.67 -28.44 -30.37
CA PHE A 377 -10.90 -27.10 -30.86
C PHE A 377 -9.98 -26.14 -30.11
N LYS A 378 -8.94 -25.66 -30.78
CA LYS A 378 -8.02 -24.67 -30.26
C LYS A 378 -8.52 -23.28 -30.59
N CYS A 379 -8.68 -22.42 -29.58
CA CYS A 379 -9.05 -21.02 -29.77
C CYS A 379 -7.94 -20.07 -29.31
N THR A 380 -7.67 -19.04 -30.13
CA THR A 380 -6.65 -18.01 -29.86
C THR A 380 -7.24 -16.62 -30.02
N PRO A 381 -7.12 -15.72 -29.04
CA PRO A 381 -7.59 -14.34 -29.16
C PRO A 381 -6.83 -13.57 -30.23
N LEU A 382 -7.55 -12.92 -31.15
CA LEU A 382 -6.92 -12.09 -32.19
C LEU A 382 -6.59 -10.68 -31.70
N PHE A 383 -7.45 -10.11 -30.85
CA PHE A 383 -7.24 -8.80 -30.23
C PHE A 383 -8.03 -8.65 -28.92
N PRO A 384 -7.46 -8.11 -27.82
CA PRO A 384 -6.03 -7.79 -27.63
C PRO A 384 -5.16 -9.03 -27.80
N THR A 385 -4.01 -8.89 -28.48
CA THR A 385 -3.16 -10.02 -28.81
C THR A 385 -2.63 -10.68 -27.54
N SER A 386 -2.70 -12.02 -27.50
CA SER A 386 -2.18 -12.84 -26.41
C SER A 386 -1.36 -13.97 -27.00
N SER A 387 -0.27 -14.35 -26.32
CA SER A 387 0.50 -15.54 -26.67
C SER A 387 -0.18 -16.84 -26.20
N LEU A 388 -1.32 -16.74 -25.53
CA LEU A 388 -2.05 -17.88 -24.98
C LEU A 388 -3.11 -18.38 -25.96
N SER A 389 -3.14 -19.70 -26.16
CA SER A 389 -4.21 -20.43 -26.85
C SER A 389 -4.78 -21.48 -25.90
N VAL A 390 -6.04 -21.86 -26.10
CA VAL A 390 -6.73 -22.84 -25.27
C VAL A 390 -7.28 -23.97 -26.13
N ASP A 391 -7.03 -25.20 -25.70
CA ASP A 391 -7.54 -26.41 -26.32
C ASP A 391 -8.83 -26.86 -25.61
N ILE A 392 -9.92 -26.98 -26.37
CA ILE A 392 -11.22 -27.48 -25.91
C ILE A 392 -11.43 -28.86 -26.54
N ASN A 393 -11.47 -29.90 -25.72
CA ASN A 393 -11.73 -31.26 -26.14
C ASN A 393 -13.24 -31.50 -26.25
N VAL A 394 -13.70 -31.88 -27.45
CA VAL A 394 -15.11 -32.17 -27.70
C VAL A 394 -15.27 -33.64 -28.07
N SER A 395 -16.06 -34.35 -27.27
CA SER A 395 -16.40 -35.76 -27.46
C SER A 395 -17.90 -35.95 -27.66
N PHE A 396 -18.31 -37.09 -28.21
CA PHE A 396 -19.71 -37.44 -28.33
C PHE A 396 -20.30 -37.74 -26.96
N TYR A 397 -21.51 -37.26 -26.75
CA TYR A 397 -22.29 -37.59 -25.58
C TYR A 397 -22.65 -39.08 -25.61
N ASN A 398 -22.09 -39.84 -24.67
CA ASN A 398 -22.31 -41.27 -24.57
C ASN A 398 -23.51 -41.53 -23.64
N SER A 399 -24.70 -41.77 -24.22
CA SER A 399 -25.94 -42.00 -23.45
C SER A 399 -25.90 -43.24 -22.54
N HIS A 400 -24.91 -44.13 -22.72
CA HIS A 400 -24.76 -45.33 -21.90
C HIS A 400 -24.11 -45.10 -20.52
N GLU A 401 -23.42 -43.99 -20.27
CA GLU A 401 -22.74 -43.76 -18.97
C GLU A 401 -23.66 -43.15 -17.89
N ILE A 402 -24.78 -42.53 -18.25
CA ILE A 402 -25.66 -41.83 -17.29
C ILE A 402 -26.79 -42.72 -16.76
N LEU A 403 -27.21 -43.74 -17.51
CA LEU A 403 -28.17 -44.75 -17.02
C LEU A 403 -27.67 -45.49 -15.76
N ASN A 404 -26.36 -45.48 -15.49
CA ASN A 404 -25.78 -45.99 -14.24
C ASN A 404 -25.62 -44.91 -13.16
N LYS A 405 -25.41 -43.63 -13.53
CA LYS A 405 -25.24 -42.52 -12.58
C LYS A 405 -26.56 -42.06 -11.97
N ASP A 406 -27.61 -41.93 -12.79
CA ASP A 406 -28.94 -41.56 -12.30
C ASP A 406 -29.54 -42.67 -11.42
N LYS A 407 -29.24 -43.95 -11.72
CA LYS A 407 -29.66 -45.09 -10.90
C LYS A 407 -28.99 -45.09 -9.52
N TYR A 408 -27.71 -44.72 -9.43
CA TYR A 408 -27.00 -44.58 -8.16
C TYR A 408 -27.44 -43.34 -7.34
N GLN A 409 -27.74 -42.23 -8.01
CA GLN A 409 -28.10 -40.98 -7.35
C GLN A 409 -29.57 -40.96 -6.88
N GLN A 410 -30.45 -41.66 -7.58
CA GLN A 410 -31.85 -41.84 -7.19
C GLN A 410 -32.01 -42.81 -6.02
N GLU A 411 -31.23 -43.90 -5.94
CA GLU A 411 -31.25 -44.81 -4.79
C GLU A 411 -30.71 -44.14 -3.50
N SER A 412 -29.65 -43.32 -3.62
CA SER A 412 -29.06 -42.61 -2.47
C SER A 412 -29.99 -41.52 -1.91
N SER A 413 -30.74 -40.83 -2.78
CA SER A 413 -31.71 -39.81 -2.38
C SER A 413 -32.90 -40.40 -1.62
N VAL A 414 -33.40 -41.56 -2.03
CA VAL A 414 -34.46 -42.27 -1.32
C VAL A 414 -33.98 -42.74 0.06
N PHE A 415 -32.76 -43.25 0.16
CA PHE A 415 -32.17 -43.67 1.43
C PHE A 415 -32.03 -42.49 2.42
N LEU A 416 -31.59 -41.33 1.93
CA LEU A 416 -31.46 -40.11 2.75
C LEU A 416 -32.83 -39.60 3.24
N ILE A 417 -33.85 -39.61 2.38
CA ILE A 417 -35.22 -39.23 2.74
C ILE A 417 -35.80 -40.19 3.80
N VAL A 418 -35.55 -41.50 3.67
CA VAL A 418 -35.96 -42.50 4.66
C VAL A 418 -35.24 -42.29 5.99
N LEU A 419 -33.93 -41.98 5.99
CA LEU A 419 -33.19 -41.66 7.22
C LEU A 419 -33.70 -40.37 7.90
N ILE A 420 -33.97 -39.32 7.12
CA ILE A 420 -34.49 -38.05 7.65
C ILE A 420 -35.90 -38.24 8.24
N SER A 421 -36.76 -39.00 7.56
CA SER A 421 -38.10 -39.28 8.07
C SER A 421 -38.08 -40.18 9.31
N LEU A 422 -37.19 -41.17 9.39
CA LEU A 422 -37.01 -42.01 10.58
C LEU A 422 -36.46 -41.20 11.76
N THR A 423 -35.48 -40.33 11.54
CA THR A 423 -34.90 -39.47 12.59
C THR A 423 -35.91 -38.44 13.10
N CYS A 424 -36.69 -37.81 12.22
CA CYS A 424 -37.81 -36.94 12.61
C CYS A 424 -38.87 -37.69 13.43
N PHE A 425 -39.19 -38.94 13.06
CA PHE A 425 -40.15 -39.76 13.81
C PHE A 425 -39.62 -40.12 15.21
N ILE A 426 -38.34 -40.46 15.33
CA ILE A 426 -37.69 -40.71 16.62
C ILE A 426 -37.68 -39.44 17.48
N LEU A 427 -37.38 -38.27 16.92
CA LEU A 427 -37.45 -37.00 17.64
C LEU A 427 -38.88 -36.69 18.13
N ALA A 428 -39.89 -36.96 17.30
CA ALA A 428 -41.29 -36.78 17.67
C ALA A 428 -41.69 -37.71 18.84
N LEU A 429 -41.23 -38.95 18.84
CA LEU A 429 -41.46 -39.89 19.95
C LEU A 429 -40.75 -39.46 21.24
N LEU A 430 -39.50 -39.00 21.15
CA LEU A 430 -38.74 -38.50 22.30
C LEU A 430 -39.39 -37.25 22.90
N THR A 431 -39.82 -36.31 22.06
CA THR A 431 -40.52 -35.10 22.52
C THR A 431 -41.87 -35.44 23.17
N ALA A 432 -42.64 -36.37 22.60
CA ALA A 432 -43.87 -36.87 23.23
C ALA A 432 -43.58 -37.53 24.59
N LEU A 433 -42.52 -38.36 24.68
CA LEU A 433 -42.11 -38.99 25.94
C LEU A 433 -41.73 -37.95 27.00
N VAL A 434 -40.98 -36.91 26.63
CA VAL A 434 -40.63 -35.80 27.54
C VAL A 434 -41.88 -35.08 28.03
N ILE A 435 -42.87 -34.84 27.17
CA ILE A 435 -44.15 -34.21 27.54
C ILE A 435 -44.93 -35.11 28.52
N VAL A 436 -44.98 -36.42 28.28
CA VAL A 436 -45.61 -37.39 29.18
C VAL A 436 -44.92 -37.40 30.54
N ILE A 437 -43.58 -37.46 30.57
CA ILE A 437 -42.79 -37.39 31.82
C ILE A 437 -43.03 -36.06 32.54
N ALA A 438 -43.05 -34.94 31.83
CA ALA A 438 -43.31 -33.63 32.42
C ALA A 438 -44.72 -33.53 33.02
N ASN A 439 -45.73 -34.08 32.33
CA ASN A 439 -47.10 -34.15 32.85
C ASN A 439 -47.22 -35.09 34.04
N TYR A 440 -46.52 -36.23 34.03
CA TYR A 440 -46.45 -37.15 35.16
C TYR A 440 -45.77 -36.50 36.38
N CYS A 441 -44.66 -35.78 36.18
CA CYS A 441 -44.00 -34.99 37.22
C CYS A 441 -44.90 -33.86 37.78
N ARG A 442 -45.70 -33.20 36.93
CA ARG A 442 -46.70 -32.21 37.38
C ARG A 442 -47.80 -32.85 38.23
N LEU A 443 -48.27 -34.05 37.87
CA LEU A 443 -49.23 -34.82 38.66
C LEU A 443 -48.63 -35.22 40.02
N LEU A 444 -47.40 -35.72 40.06
CA LEU A 444 -46.71 -36.04 41.32
C LEU A 444 -46.50 -34.80 42.22
N ARG A 445 -46.19 -33.63 41.66
CA ARG A 445 -46.12 -32.38 42.43
C ARG A 445 -47.49 -31.99 43.01
N LYS A 446 -48.59 -32.16 42.26
CA LYS A 446 -49.94 -31.91 42.77
C LYS A 446 -50.35 -32.86 43.90
N VAL A 447 -49.84 -34.10 43.90
CA VAL A 447 -50.06 -35.08 44.98
C VAL A 447 -49.22 -34.72 46.22
N LYS A 448 -47.99 -34.23 46.06
CA LYS A 448 -47.11 -33.85 47.18
C LYS A 448 -47.53 -32.56 47.91
N VAL A 449 -48.17 -31.61 47.22
CA VAL A 449 -48.60 -30.32 47.81
C VAL A 449 -49.86 -30.44 48.70
N LYS A 450 -50.55 -31.59 48.72
CA LYS A 450 -51.67 -31.82 49.65
C LYS A 450 -51.26 -32.28 51.06
N ASN A 451 -50.01 -32.69 51.29
CA ASN A 451 -49.56 -33.27 52.56
C ASN A 451 -48.31 -32.59 53.12
N THR A 452 -48.39 -31.31 53.52
CA THR A 452 -47.58 -30.72 54.61
C THR A 452 -48.09 -29.32 54.97
N LYS A 453 -48.85 -29.21 56.08
CA LYS A 453 -49.03 -27.99 56.88
C LYS A 453 -48.18 -28.12 58.15
N GLY A 454 -47.45 -27.08 58.54
CA GLY A 454 -46.84 -26.95 59.88
C GLY A 454 -45.52 -26.17 59.91
N CYS A 455 -45.56 -24.89 60.31
CA CYS A 455 -44.40 -24.05 60.67
C CYS A 455 -43.86 -24.40 62.08
N PRO A 456 -42.69 -23.87 62.50
CA PRO A 456 -42.69 -22.59 63.23
C PRO A 456 -41.54 -21.61 62.89
N ARG A 457 -41.78 -20.34 63.26
CA ARG A 457 -40.93 -19.14 63.09
C ARG A 457 -39.67 -19.13 63.97
N PRO A 458 -38.60 -18.39 63.60
CA PRO A 458 -37.49 -18.06 64.50
C PRO A 458 -37.71 -16.75 65.29
N PRO A 459 -37.03 -16.53 66.45
CA PRO A 459 -37.14 -15.32 67.25
C PRO A 459 -36.13 -14.22 66.83
N PRO A 460 -36.30 -12.96 67.27
CA PRO A 460 -35.43 -11.87 66.86
C PRO A 460 -34.36 -11.47 67.91
N SER A 461 -33.22 -11.00 67.37
CA SER A 461 -32.42 -9.85 67.82
C SER A 461 -31.14 -10.04 68.66
N LYS A 462 -30.17 -9.17 68.30
CA LYS A 462 -29.10 -8.49 69.07
C LYS A 462 -27.69 -9.11 69.17
N ALA A 463 -26.83 -8.59 68.29
CA ALA A 463 -25.66 -7.75 68.59
C ALA A 463 -24.88 -7.94 69.91
N LYS A 464 -23.56 -8.11 69.77
CA LYS A 464 -22.46 -7.44 70.52
C LYS A 464 -21.17 -7.64 69.72
N LYS A 465 -20.58 -6.57 69.17
CA LYS A 465 -19.44 -5.82 69.76
C LYS A 465 -18.26 -6.71 70.14
N GLY A 466 -17.20 -6.52 69.37
CA GLY A 466 -15.83 -7.01 69.51
C GLY A 466 -15.08 -6.45 68.32
#